data_AF-A0A933TRR4-F1
#
_entry.id   AF-A0A933TRR4-F1
#
_cell.length_a   1.000
_cell.length_b   1.000
_cell.length_c   1.000
_cell.angle_alpha   90.00
_cell.angle_beta   90.00
_cell.angle_gamma   90.00
#
_symmetry.space_group_name_H-M   'P 1'
#
loop_
_entity.id
_entity.type
_entity.pdbx_description
1 polymer ?
#
loop_
_entity_poly.entity_id
_entity_poly.type
_entity_poly.pdbx_seq_one_letter_code
_entity_poly.pdbx_strand_id
1 'polypeptide(L)'
;MNRRDLTEIIRHGEEGHGMTLIGPIIGGAGAIALAIGAANDTGVLAIVGGIVLAVGLVGMLVGQHMVIDYDVYDRLNKLEKK
;
A
#
# COMPACT_ATOMS: atom_id res chain seq x y z
N MET A 1 18.57 -0.75 -5.30
CA MET A 1 17.92 0.57 -5.35
C MET A 1 18.30 1.33 -4.09
N ASN A 2 18.90 2.52 -4.20
CA ASN A 2 19.35 3.26 -3.03
C ASN A 2 18.15 3.90 -2.33
N ARG A 3 18.18 4.06 -1.00
CA ARG A 3 17.06 4.60 -0.21
C ARG A 3 16.69 6.02 -0.67
N ARG A 4 17.67 6.78 -1.17
CA ARG A 4 17.50 8.13 -1.72
C ARG A 4 16.73 8.14 -3.04
N ASP A 5 17.00 7.19 -3.93
CA ASP A 5 16.31 7.08 -5.24
C ASP A 5 14.81 6.78 -5.06
N LEU A 6 14.47 5.90 -4.11
CA LEU A 6 13.08 5.57 -3.77
C LEU A 6 12.30 6.81 -3.31
N THR A 7 12.90 7.60 -2.40
CA THR A 7 12.26 8.83 -1.89
C THR A 7 12.11 9.90 -2.97
N GLU A 8 13.00 9.96 -3.95
CA GLU A 8 12.94 10.97 -5.01
C GLU A 8 11.84 10.66 -6.03
N ILE A 9 11.70 9.37 -6.40
CA ILE A 9 10.59 8.86 -7.23
C ILE A 9 9.23 9.12 -6.56
N ILE A 10 9.12 8.82 -5.25
CA ILE A 10 7.90 9.04 -4.47
C ILE A 10 7.51 10.53 -4.45
N ARG A 11 8.47 11.44 -4.40
CA ARG A 11 8.23 12.87 -4.11
C ARG A 11 8.08 13.75 -5.35
N HIS A 12 8.57 13.32 -6.53
CA HIS A 12 8.56 14.14 -7.75
C HIS A 12 7.97 13.44 -8.99
N GLY A 13 7.67 12.14 -8.95
CA GLY A 13 7.06 11.40 -10.06
C GLY A 13 5.57 11.13 -9.84
N GLU A 14 4.77 11.14 -10.93
CA GLU A 14 3.39 10.60 -10.92
C GLU A 14 3.34 9.12 -10.45
N GLU A 15 4.48 8.45 -10.46
CA GLU A 15 4.72 7.11 -9.93
C GLU A 15 4.42 6.99 -8.42
N GLY A 16 4.54 8.08 -7.65
CA GLY A 16 4.13 8.14 -6.24
C GLY A 16 2.63 7.85 -6.03
N HIS A 17 1.78 8.31 -6.96
CA HIS A 17 0.35 7.99 -6.96
C HIS A 17 0.09 6.52 -7.29
N GLY A 18 0.78 5.98 -8.30
CA GLY A 18 0.67 4.57 -8.67
C GLY A 18 1.04 3.62 -7.52
N MET A 19 2.06 3.97 -6.73
CA MET A 19 2.49 3.16 -5.59
C MET A 19 1.42 3.01 -4.50
N THR A 20 0.62 4.05 -4.24
CA THR A 20 -0.48 3.95 -3.26
C THR A 20 -1.60 3.01 -3.70
N LEU A 21 -1.72 2.72 -5.00
CA LEU A 21 -2.71 1.77 -5.56
C LEU A 21 -2.28 0.30 -5.48
N ILE A 22 -0.98 0.02 -5.30
CA ILE A 22 -0.46 -1.34 -5.28
C ILE A 22 -1.04 -2.14 -4.10
N GLY A 23 -1.09 -1.55 -2.90
CA GLY A 23 -1.67 -2.17 -1.71
C GLY A 23 -3.13 -2.59 -1.89
N PRO A 24 -4.03 -1.68 -2.31
CA PRO A 24 -5.43 -2.00 -2.63
C PRO A 24 -5.61 -3.09 -3.69
N ILE A 25 -4.81 -3.08 -4.76
CA ILE A 25 -4.90 -4.10 -5.83
C ILE A 25 -4.53 -5.48 -5.29
N ILE A 26 -3.42 -5.59 -4.56
CA ILE A 26 -2.98 -6.84 -3.92
C ILE A 26 -4.03 -7.29 -2.90
N GLY A 27 -4.53 -6.36 -2.09
CA GLY A 27 -5.57 -6.62 -1.10
C GLY A 27 -6.85 -7.17 -1.74
N GLY A 28 -7.30 -6.53 -2.83
CA GLY A 28 -8.46 -6.97 -3.61
C GLY A 28 -8.30 -8.36 -4.20
N ALA A 29 -7.12 -8.67 -4.77
CA ALA A 29 -6.83 -10.02 -5.26
C ALA A 29 -6.89 -11.07 -4.13
N GLY A 30 -6.34 -10.73 -2.95
CA GLY A 30 -6.43 -11.57 -1.76
C GLY A 30 -7.87 -11.79 -1.29
N ALA A 31 -8.71 -10.74 -1.28
CA ALA A 31 -10.12 -10.84 -0.92
C ALA A 31 -10.90 -11.77 -1.87
N ILE A 32 -10.63 -11.69 -3.18
CA ILE A 32 -11.25 -12.57 -4.18
C ILE A 32 -10.83 -14.02 -3.93
N ALA A 33 -9.52 -14.28 -3.76
CA ALA A 33 -9.02 -15.62 -3.47
C ALA A 33 -9.59 -16.18 -2.16
N LEU A 34 -9.69 -15.34 -1.12
CA LEU A 34 -10.30 -15.71 0.17
C LEU A 34 -11.77 -16.10 -0.01
N ALA A 35 -12.54 -15.30 -0.74
CA ALA A 35 -13.96 -15.56 -0.99
C ALA A 35 -14.16 -16.85 -1.79
N ILE A 36 -13.35 -17.09 -2.82
CA ILE A 36 -13.38 -18.34 -3.61
C ILE A 36 -13.02 -19.54 -2.72
N GLY A 37 -11.96 -19.42 -1.92
CA GLY A 37 -11.53 -20.49 -1.02
C GLY A 37 -12.60 -20.83 0.03
N ALA A 38 -13.22 -19.82 0.62
CA ALA A 38 -14.29 -19.98 1.59
C ALA A 38 -15.57 -20.58 0.97
N ALA A 39 -15.94 -20.17 -0.26
CA ALA A 39 -17.13 -20.67 -0.94
C ALA A 39 -17.00 -22.12 -1.43
N ASN A 40 -15.78 -22.62 -1.64
CA ASN A 40 -15.50 -23.97 -2.16
C ASN A 40 -14.89 -24.91 -1.11
N ASP A 41 -15.01 -24.61 0.19
CA ASP A 41 -14.40 -25.37 1.31
C ASP A 41 -12.90 -25.68 1.12
N THR A 42 -12.21 -24.83 0.35
CA THR A 42 -10.79 -24.99 0.04
C THR A 42 -10.00 -24.20 1.07
N GLY A 43 -9.79 -24.80 2.25
CA GLY A 43 -9.18 -24.13 3.40
C GLY A 43 -7.82 -23.49 3.10
N VAL A 44 -6.98 -24.15 2.30
CA VAL A 44 -5.66 -23.59 1.91
C VAL A 44 -5.82 -22.31 1.09
N LEU A 45 -6.74 -22.29 0.13
CA LEU A 45 -6.98 -21.10 -0.71
C LEU A 45 -7.57 -19.96 0.11
N ALA A 46 -8.47 -20.26 1.04
CA ALA A 46 -9.02 -19.27 1.96
C ALA A 46 -7.91 -18.65 2.83
N ILE A 47 -7.04 -19.47 3.42
CA ILE A 47 -5.92 -18.99 4.24
C ILE A 47 -4.98 -18.10 3.42
N VAL A 48 -4.55 -18.56 2.24
CA VAL A 48 -3.65 -17.79 1.37
C VAL A 48 -4.29 -16.48 0.95
N GLY A 49 -5.56 -16.49 0.52
CA GLY A 49 -6.29 -15.28 0.16
C GLY A 49 -6.38 -14.29 1.33
N GLY A 50 -6.65 -14.78 2.54
CA GLY A 50 -6.69 -13.96 3.75
C GLY A 50 -5.34 -13.31 4.08
N ILE A 51 -4.24 -14.05 3.93
CA ILE A 51 -2.88 -13.51 4.12
C ILE A 51 -2.60 -12.42 3.08
N VAL A 52 -2.87 -12.68 1.80
CA VAL A 52 -2.64 -11.70 0.72
C VAL A 52 -3.49 -10.44 0.94
N LEU A 53 -4.75 -10.59 1.36
CA LEU A 53 -5.61 -9.48 1.74
C LEU A 53 -4.98 -8.65 2.87
N ALA A 54 -4.56 -9.30 3.95
CA ALA A 54 -3.95 -8.62 5.09
C ALA A 54 -2.67 -7.86 4.68
N VAL A 55 -1.80 -8.46 3.88
CA VAL A 55 -0.59 -7.82 3.35
C VAL A 55 -0.93 -6.61 2.48
N GLY A 56 -1.94 -6.72 1.61
CA GLY A 56 -2.39 -5.60 0.79
C GLY A 56 -2.92 -4.42 1.61
N LEU A 57 -3.71 -4.69 2.66
CA LEU A 57 -4.21 -3.65 3.57
C LEU A 57 -3.09 -2.96 4.35
N VAL A 58 -2.14 -3.74 4.89
CA VAL A 58 -0.98 -3.17 5.59
C VAL A 58 -0.12 -2.36 4.63
N GLY A 59 0.13 -2.87 3.42
CA GLY A 59 0.87 -2.17 2.38
C GLY A 59 0.22 -0.85 1.97
N MET A 60 -1.11 -0.82 1.86
CA MET A 60 -1.87 0.40 1.59
C MET A 60 -1.67 1.44 2.70
N LEU A 61 -1.84 1.06 3.97
CA LEU A 61 -1.69 1.96 5.11
C LEU A 61 -0.27 2.52 5.20
N VAL A 62 0.75 1.66 5.06
CA VAL A 62 2.15 2.07 5.09
C VAL A 62 2.49 2.97 3.91
N GLY A 63 2.02 2.63 2.71
CA GLY A 63 2.22 3.45 1.51
C GLY A 63 1.60 4.84 1.66
N GLN A 64 0.34 4.91 2.10
CA GLN A 64 -0.33 6.18 2.38
C GLN A 64 0.44 7.02 3.40
N HIS A 65 0.83 6.42 4.51
CA HIS A 65 1.57 7.12 5.56
C HIS A 65 2.92 7.65 5.07
N MET A 66 3.64 6.84 4.30
CA MET A 66 4.97 7.20 3.80
C MET A 66 4.95 8.27 2.70
N VAL A 67 3.95 8.22 1.82
CA VAL A 67 3.89 9.04 0.60
C VAL A 67 3.11 10.32 0.83
N ILE A 68 1.95 10.22 1.48
CA ILE A 68 1.03 11.35 1.64
C ILE A 68 1.28 12.05 2.96
N ASP A 69 1.24 11.32 4.09
CA ASP A 69 1.30 11.97 5.40
C ASP A 69 2.65 12.65 5.65
N TYR A 70 3.77 12.00 5.31
CA TYR A 70 5.08 12.63 5.44
C TYR A 70 5.27 13.83 4.52
N ASP A 71 4.74 13.80 3.29
CA ASP A 71 4.83 14.96 2.39
C ASP A 71 4.03 16.15 2.94
N VAL A 72 2.80 15.90 3.39
CA VAL A 72 1.95 16.92 4.01
C VAL A 72 2.61 17.49 5.26
N TYR A 73 3.17 16.64 6.12
CA TYR A 73 3.85 17.08 7.34
C TYR A 73 5.09 17.93 7.02
N ASP A 74 5.94 17.52 6.08
CA ASP A 74 7.14 18.29 5.70
C ASP A 74 6.77 19.66 5.12
N ARG A 75 5.69 19.72 4.33
CA ARG A 75 5.16 20.98 3.80
C ARG A 75 4.64 21.91 4.91
N LEU A 76 3.92 21.38 5.88
CA LEU A 76 3.43 22.16 7.03
C LEU A 76 4.59 22.67 7.91
N ASN A 77 5.55 21.82 8.22
CA ASN A 77 6.75 22.18 9.00
C ASN A 77 7.60 23.27 8.32
N LYS A 78 7.64 23.31 6.98
CA LYS A 78 8.28 24.40 6.22
C LYS A 78 7.53 25.72 6.29
N LEU A 79 6.19 25.67 6.38
CA LEU A 79 5.36 26.87 6.54
C LEU A 79 5.44 27.44 7.96
N GLU A 80 5.51 26.58 8.98
CA GLU A 80 5.62 27.00 10.39
C GLU A 80 6.98 27.64 10.72
N LYS A 81 8.04 27.26 10.00
CA LYS A 81 9.40 27.80 10.20
C LYS A 81 9.69 29.07 9.39
N LYS A 82 8.69 29.67 8.75
CA LYS A 82 8.76 30.97 8.08
C LYS A 82 8.14 32.06 8.94
#